data_AF-A0A496P802-F1
#
_entry.id   AF-A0A496P802-F1
#
_cell.length_a   1.000
_cell.length_b   1.000
_cell.length_c   1.000
_cell.angle_alpha   90.00
_cell.angle_beta   90.00
_cell.angle_gamma   90.00
#
_symmetry.space_group_name_H-M   'P 1'
#
loop_
_entity.id
_entity.type
_entity.pdbx_description
1 polymer ?
#
loop_
_entity_poly.entity_id
_entity_poly.type
_entity_poly.pdbx_seq_one_letter_code
_entity_poly.pdbx_strand_id
1 'polypeptide(L)' 'MTMEEALTRINALAAKKKSGQALTEEELAEKKDLYEVYLGFIRAQVVQHLESIEFVDAEPEADTVEVDVDLDTKYLRKKH' A
#
# COMPACT_ATOMS: atom_id res chain seq x y z
N MET A 1 11.66 12.29 -20.87
CA MET A 1 10.80 11.11 -20.68
C MET A 1 9.92 11.39 -19.47
N THR A 2 8.61 11.28 -19.63
CA THR A 2 7.64 11.43 -18.54
C THR A 2 7.52 10.12 -17.76
N MET A 3 6.93 10.16 -16.56
CA MET A 3 6.68 8.94 -15.79
C MET A 3 5.75 7.97 -16.52
N GLU A 4 4.74 8.49 -17.22
CA GLU A 4 3.78 7.70 -17.99
C GLU A 4 4.46 6.97 -19.16
N GLU A 5 5.40 7.62 -19.84
CA GLU A 5 6.21 7.02 -20.89
C GLU A 5 7.08 5.88 -20.35
N ALA A 6 7.72 6.09 -19.19
CA ALA A 6 8.54 5.06 -18.53
C ALA A 6 7.71 3.84 -18.12
N LEU A 7 6.53 4.06 -17.53
CA LEU A 7 5.61 2.98 -17.13
C LEU A 7 5.08 2.21 -18.34
N THR A 8 4.70 2.90 -19.40
CA THR A 8 4.23 2.27 -20.64
C THR A 8 5.32 1.36 -21.23
N ARG A 9 6.57 1.83 -21.24
CA ARG A 9 7.71 1.07 -21.74
C ARG A 9 8.02 -0.14 -20.86
N ILE A 10 8.02 0.01 -19.53
CA ILE A 10 8.20 -1.09 -18.58
C ILE A 10 7.13 -2.17 -18.80
N ASN A 11 5.87 -1.77 -18.98
CA ASN A 11 4.76 -2.70 -19.23
C ASN A 11 4.90 -3.44 -20.57
N ALA A 12 5.35 -2.74 -21.63
CA ALA A 12 5.61 -3.37 -22.92
C ALA A 12 6.72 -4.44 -22.82
N LEU A 13 7.82 -4.13 -22.12
CA LEU A 13 8.91 -5.08 -21.87
C LEU A 13 8.44 -6.26 -21.00
N ALA A 14 7.60 -6.02 -20.00
CA ALA A 14 7.00 -7.08 -19.20
C ALA A 14 6.07 -7.99 -20.00
N ALA A 15 5.26 -7.42 -20.90
CA ALA A 15 4.37 -8.16 -21.79
C ALA A 15 5.17 -9.03 -22.77
N LYS A 16 6.27 -8.50 -23.33
CA LYS A 16 7.19 -9.25 -24.20
C LYS A 16 7.82 -10.44 -23.48
N LYS A 17 8.29 -10.25 -22.24
CA LYS A 17 8.79 -11.36 -21.42
C LYS A 17 7.68 -12.40 -21.15
N LYS A 18 6.47 -11.94 -20.87
CA LYS A 18 5.30 -12.81 -20.58
C LYS A 18 4.84 -13.61 -21.80
N SER A 19 5.02 -13.08 -23.02
CA SER A 19 4.68 -13.79 -24.26
C SER A 19 5.67 -14.89 -24.65
N GLY A 20 6.72 -15.12 -23.83
CA GLY A 20 7.72 -16.16 -24.07
C GLY A 20 8.90 -15.72 -24.92
N GLN A 21 8.97 -14.44 -25.32
CA GLN A 21 10.17 -13.88 -25.94
C GLN A 21 11.20 -13.51 -24.87
N ALA A 22 12.45 -13.93 -25.09
CA ALA A 22 13.57 -13.46 -24.30
C ALA A 22 13.79 -11.96 -24.55
N LEU A 23 14.04 -11.21 -23.48
CA LEU A 23 14.50 -9.83 -23.58
C LEU A 23 15.95 -9.83 -24.06
N THR A 24 16.30 -8.94 -24.98
CA THR A 24 17.70 -8.73 -25.34
C THR A 24 18.46 -8.09 -24.17
N GLU A 25 19.79 -8.16 -24.19
CA GLU A 25 20.61 -7.50 -23.16
C GLU A 25 20.36 -5.99 -23.11
N GLU A 26 20.13 -5.37 -24.27
CA GLU A 26 19.75 -3.96 -24.41
C GLU A 26 18.40 -3.65 -23.74
N GLU A 27 17.40 -4.50 -23.94
CA GLU A 27 16.08 -4.35 -23.31
C GLU A 27 16.14 -4.58 -21.79
N LEU A 28 17.04 -5.44 -21.33
CA LEU A 28 17.29 -5.63 -19.89
C LEU A 28 17.97 -4.41 -19.27
N ALA A 29 18.94 -3.83 -19.95
CA ALA A 29 19.59 -2.59 -19.53
C ALA A 29 18.59 -1.42 -19.51
N GLU A 30 17.83 -1.25 -20.59
CA GLU A 30 16.77 -0.23 -20.68
C GLU A 30 15.75 -0.40 -19.57
N LYS A 31 15.27 -1.63 -19.33
CA LYS A 31 14.33 -1.91 -18.24
C LYS A 31 14.89 -1.50 -16.87
N LYS A 32 16.18 -1.78 -16.62
CA LYS A 32 16.84 -1.45 -15.36
C LYS A 32 16.87 0.07 -15.16
N ASP A 33 17.29 0.81 -16.19
CA ASP A 33 17.37 2.27 -16.12
C ASP A 33 16.00 2.91 -15.90
N LEU A 34 14.97 2.42 -16.61
CA LEU A 34 13.58 2.86 -16.42
C LEU A 34 13.07 2.56 -14.99
N TYR A 35 13.47 1.43 -14.42
CA TYR A 35 13.03 1.04 -13.08
C TYR A 35 13.68 1.92 -11.99
N GLU A 36 14.93 2.32 -12.15
CA GLU A 36 15.59 3.27 -11.22
C GLU A 36 14.90 4.63 -11.21
N VAL A 37 14.53 5.16 -12.38
CA VAL A 37 13.77 6.41 -12.50
C VAL A 37 12.40 6.29 -11.83
N TYR A 38 11.69 5.18 -12.07
CA TYR A 38 10.40 4.89 -11.44
C TYR A 38 10.50 4.82 -9.92
N LEU A 39 11.49 4.10 -9.39
CA LEU A 39 11.71 3.97 -7.95
C LEU A 39 12.04 5.31 -7.30
N GLY A 40 12.83 6.16 -7.95
CA GLY A 40 13.14 7.50 -7.45
C GLY A 40 11.89 8.35 -7.27
N PHE A 41 11.00 8.34 -8.26
CA PHE A 41 9.73 9.08 -8.21
C PHE A 41 8.80 8.56 -7.11
N ILE A 42 8.59 7.24 -7.04
CA ILE A 42 7.69 6.65 -6.02
C ILE A 42 8.23 6.91 -4.61
N ARG A 43 9.55 6.82 -4.39
CA ARG A 43 10.16 7.17 -3.09
C ARG A 43 9.89 8.63 -2.72
N ALA A 44 10.06 9.55 -3.66
CA ALA A 44 9.79 10.97 -3.41
C ALA A 44 8.31 11.21 -3.08
N GLN A 45 7.40 10.59 -3.81
CA GLN A 45 5.96 10.70 -3.57
C GLN A 45 5.56 10.14 -2.19
N VAL A 46 6.14 9.01 -1.77
CA VAL A 46 5.87 8.42 -0.44
C VAL A 46 6.36 9.35 0.67
N VAL A 47 7.57 9.92 0.54
CA VAL A 47 8.11 10.88 1.51
C VAL A 47 7.19 12.10 1.63
N GLN A 48 6.78 12.68 0.51
CA GLN A 48 5.86 13.82 0.50
C GLN A 48 4.52 13.50 1.17
N HIS A 49 4.00 12.29 0.95
CA HIS A 49 2.76 11.87 1.60
C HIS A 49 2.94 11.75 3.12
N LEU A 50 4.04 11.16 3.58
CA LEU A 50 4.34 11.04 5.01
C LEU A 50 4.53 12.41 5.68
N GLU A 51 5.18 13.36 5.01
CA GLU A 51 5.34 14.74 5.49
C GLU A 51 4.00 15.48 5.62
N SER A 52 2.98 15.09 4.84
CA SER A 52 1.64 15.70 4.89
C SER A 52 0.76 15.16 6.02
N ILE A 53 1.16 14.10 6.71
CA ILE A 53 0.36 13.48 7.77
C ILE A 53 0.44 14.33 9.04
N GLU A 54 -0.71 14.76 9.53
CA GLU A 54 -0.88 15.42 10.83
C GLU A 54 -1.60 14.47 11.80
N PHE A 55 -1.00 14.26 12.97
CA PHE A 55 -1.65 13.52 14.06
C PHE A 55 -2.48 14.51 14.87
N VAL A 56 -3.79 14.50 14.67
CA VAL A 56 -4.73 15.12 15.60
C VAL A 56 -4.99 14.12 16.73
N ASP A 57 -4.55 14.46 17.94
CA ASP A 57 -5.08 13.81 19.14
C ASP A 57 -6.59 14.02 19.11
N ALA A 58 -7.36 12.92 19.08
CA ALA A 58 -8.77 13.03 19.35
C ALA A 58 -8.89 13.51 20.80
N GLU A 59 -9.40 14.72 21.02
CA GLU A 59 -9.96 15.03 22.34
C GLU A 59 -10.89 13.85 22.68
N PRO A 60 -10.76 13.26 23.89
CA PRO A 60 -11.64 12.17 24.26
C PRO A 60 -13.06 12.72 24.20
N GLU A 61 -13.81 12.35 23.16
CA GLU A 61 -15.24 12.60 23.12
C GLU A 61 -15.80 11.96 24.37
N ALA A 62 -16.25 12.81 25.28
CA ALA A 62 -16.73 12.44 26.60
C ALA A 62 -18.09 11.74 26.48
N ASP A 63 -18.11 10.57 25.84
CA ASP A 63 -19.26 9.68 25.72
C ASP A 63 -18.84 8.23 26.04
N THR A 64 -18.05 8.07 27.12
CA THR A 64 -18.01 6.78 27.82
C THR A 64 -19.31 6.65 28.62
N VAL A 65 -20.34 6.05 28.01
CA VAL A 65 -21.52 5.62 28.76
C VAL A 65 -21.14 4.36 29.54
N GLU A 66 -20.95 4.49 30.85
CA GLU A 66 -20.88 3.33 31.74
C GLU A 66 -22.25 2.63 31.70
N VAL A 67 -22.31 1.47 31.06
CA VAL A 67 -23.52 0.64 31.05
C VAL A 67 -23.37 -0.40 32.15
N ASP A 68 -24.10 -0.24 33.24
CA ASP A 68 -24.29 -1.30 34.23
C ASP A 68 -25.09 -2.44 33.58
N VAL A 69 -24.37 -3.44 33.07
CA VAL A 69 -25.00 -4.66 32.54
C VAL A 69 -25.26 -5.59 33.71
N ASP A 70 -26.50 -5.62 34.20
CA ASP A 70 -26.97 -6.70 35.07
C ASP A 70 -26.88 -8.03 34.29
N LEU A 71 -25.82 -8.80 34.54
CA LEU A 71 -25.68 -10.14 34.00
C LEU A 71 -26.77 -11.02 34.62
N ASP A 72 -27.88 -11.19 33.90
CA ASP A 72 -28.93 -12.13 34.26
C ASP A 72 -28.41 -13.57 34.10
N THR A 73 -27.79 -14.06 35.19
CA THR A 73 -27.13 -15.37 35.29
C THR A 73 -28.09 -16.56 35.18
N LYS A 74 -29.38 -16.35 34.92
CA LYS A 74 -30.43 -17.38 34.88
C LYS A 74 -30.20 -18.54 33.89
N TYR A 75 -29.29 -18.37 32.92
CA TYR A 75 -28.94 -19.42 31.95
C TYR A 75 -27.58 -20.10 32.21
N LEU A 76 -26.83 -19.69 33.25
CA LEU A 76 -25.57 -20.34 33.64
C LEU A 76 -25.84 -21.58 34.52
N ARG A 77 -26.61 -22.54 34.01
CA ARG A 77 -26.80 -23.83 34.69
C ARG A 77 -25.60 -24.73 34.42
N LYS A 78 -24.71 -24.83 35.42
CA LYS A 78 -23.72 -25.91 35.53
C LYS A 78 -24.43 -27.25 35.74
N LYS A 79 -24.04 -28.27 34.98
CA LYS A 79 -24.16 -29.66 35.42
C LYS A 79 -22.95 -30.47 34.97
N HIS A 80 -22.18 -30.89 35.99
CA HIS A 80 -21.66 -32.26 36.06
C HIS A 80 -22.82 -33.20 36.40
#